data_AF-A0A0F9TWD6-F1
#
_entry.id   AF-A0A0F9TWD6-F1
#
_cell.length_a   1.000
_cell.length_b   1.000
_cell.length_c   1.000
_cell.angle_alpha   90.00
_cell.angle_beta   90.00
_cell.angle_gamma   90.00
#
_symmetry.space_group_name_H-M   'P 1'
#
loop_
_entity.id
_entity.type
_entity.pdbx_description
1 polymer ?
#
loop_
_entity_poly.entity_id
_entity_poly.type
_entity_poly.pdbx_seq_one_letter_code
_entity_poly.pdbx_strand_id
1 'polypeptide(L)'
;MLAQNRNILAAMTAITPNIINAALYVVSAILCSFKKIQEKVYLYSFFFWFMIVNIGQVYSYILWRTFETHGDVSIFLEGLNISPYWLFIPGIIFIIFSVYNILKHQILGAYKTLKISHIWSQAIFLFFVILILFGYYGGLLYNILNKKYFYLIYPTLLIILFYLICFPKNRWVQHKLHEMD
;
A
#
# COMPACT_ATOMS: atom_id res chain seq x y z
N MET A 1 14.51 29.99 -10.92
CA MET A 1 13.65 31.16 -11.22
C MET A 1 13.13 31.16 -12.67
N LEU A 2 12.87 29.99 -13.30
CA LEU A 2 12.59 29.89 -14.74
C LEU A 2 11.18 29.35 -15.11
N ALA A 3 10.17 29.49 -14.25
CA ALA A 3 8.80 29.10 -14.60
C ALA A 3 7.73 29.78 -13.73
N GLN A 4 7.75 31.10 -13.59
CA GLN A 4 6.73 31.79 -12.79
C GLN A 4 5.32 31.80 -13.42
N ASN A 5 5.11 31.25 -14.62
CA ASN A 5 3.80 31.30 -15.31
C ASN A 5 3.40 30.02 -16.09
N ARG A 6 4.03 28.85 -15.86
CA ARG A 6 3.70 27.58 -16.57
C ARG A 6 3.75 26.31 -15.70
N ASN A 7 3.39 26.39 -14.42
CA ASN A 7 3.59 25.28 -13.48
C ASN A 7 2.46 24.25 -13.41
N ILE A 8 1.30 24.47 -14.03
CA ILE A 8 0.23 23.46 -14.01
C ILE A 8 0.68 22.17 -14.73
N LEU A 9 1.33 22.28 -15.89
CA LEU A 9 1.80 21.10 -16.62
C LEU A 9 2.87 20.33 -15.83
N ALA A 10 3.80 21.04 -15.18
CA ALA A 10 4.80 20.44 -14.31
C ALA A 10 4.15 19.76 -13.09
N ALA A 11 3.20 20.43 -12.43
CA ALA A 11 2.44 19.88 -11.31
C ALA A 11 1.69 18.60 -11.71
N MET A 12 0.97 18.64 -12.83
CA MET A 12 0.26 17.47 -13.36
C MET A 12 1.20 16.32 -13.66
N THR A 13 2.36 16.60 -14.26
CA THR A 13 3.39 15.59 -14.55
C THR A 13 3.94 14.98 -13.27
N ALA A 14 4.18 15.80 -12.24
CA ALA A 14 4.74 15.37 -10.96
C ALA A 14 3.78 14.44 -10.18
N ILE A 15 2.47 14.69 -10.20
CA ILE A 15 1.50 13.85 -9.46
C ILE A 15 1.06 12.60 -10.24
N THR A 16 1.22 12.61 -11.58
CA THR A 16 0.74 11.53 -12.47
C THR A 16 1.18 10.13 -12.03
N PRO A 17 2.44 9.87 -11.63
CA PRO A 17 2.85 8.55 -11.14
C PRO A 17 2.01 8.07 -9.96
N ASN A 18 1.62 8.94 -9.03
CA ASN A 18 0.82 8.55 -7.86
C ASN A 18 -0.62 8.22 -8.23
N ILE A 19 -1.22 9.01 -9.13
CA ILE A 19 -2.56 8.75 -9.64
C ILE A 19 -2.59 7.41 -10.38
N ILE A 20 -1.57 7.15 -11.22
CA ILE A 20 -1.44 5.87 -11.94
C ILE A 20 -1.28 4.73 -10.94
N ASN A 21 -0.42 4.82 -9.93
CA ASN A 21 -0.28 3.78 -8.91
C ASN A 21 -1.60 3.52 -8.16
N ALA A 22 -2.34 4.57 -7.78
CA ALA A 22 -3.64 4.41 -7.13
C ALA A 22 -4.66 3.70 -8.04
N ALA A 23 -4.72 4.07 -9.32
CA ALA A 23 -5.58 3.41 -10.29
C ALA A 23 -5.18 1.94 -10.52
N LEU A 24 -3.89 1.66 -10.67
CA LEU A 24 -3.35 0.31 -10.85
C LEU A 24 -3.60 -0.57 -9.62
N TYR A 25 -3.53 -0.02 -8.40
CA TYR A 25 -3.96 -0.71 -7.19
C TYR A 25 -5.44 -1.12 -7.30
N VAL A 26 -6.34 -0.19 -7.62
CA VAL A 26 -7.79 -0.45 -7.70
C VAL A 26 -8.08 -1.51 -8.76
N VAL A 27 -7.51 -1.36 -9.96
CA VAL A 27 -7.68 -2.33 -11.06
C VAL A 27 -7.18 -3.70 -10.64
N SER A 28 -6.01 -3.79 -10.00
CA SER A 28 -5.44 -5.08 -9.57
C SER A 28 -6.30 -5.73 -8.47
N ALA A 29 -6.82 -4.96 -7.51
CA ALA A 29 -7.71 -5.46 -6.47
C ALA A 29 -9.03 -6.00 -7.03
N ILE A 30 -9.59 -5.33 -8.05
CA ILE A 30 -10.78 -5.80 -8.78
C ILE A 30 -10.45 -7.09 -9.54
N LEU A 31 -9.33 -7.12 -10.27
CA LEU A 31 -8.92 -8.31 -11.03
C LEU A 31 -8.68 -9.52 -10.14
N CYS A 32 -8.06 -9.36 -8.97
CA CYS A 32 -7.91 -10.43 -7.98
C CYS A 32 -9.24 -10.99 -7.46
N SER A 33 -10.34 -10.24 -7.61
CA SER A 33 -11.68 -10.66 -7.20
C SER A 33 -12.41 -11.46 -8.27
N PHE A 34 -11.88 -11.55 -9.50
CA PHE A 34 -12.48 -12.32 -10.59
C PHE A 34 -12.10 -13.81 -10.52
N LYS A 35 -13.10 -14.69 -10.53
CA LYS A 35 -12.92 -16.16 -10.54
C LYS A 35 -11.96 -16.63 -11.64
N LYS A 36 -12.09 -16.08 -12.85
CA LYS A 36 -11.20 -16.38 -13.99
C LYS A 36 -9.71 -16.12 -13.70
N ILE A 37 -9.41 -15.09 -12.90
CA ILE A 37 -8.04 -14.78 -12.49
C ILE A 37 -7.61 -15.70 -11.35
N GLN A 38 -8.50 -15.96 -10.38
CA GLN A 38 -8.25 -16.88 -9.26
C GLN A 38 -7.97 -18.32 -9.71
N GLU A 39 -8.52 -18.77 -10.84
CA GLU A 39 -8.20 -20.07 -11.45
C GLU A 39 -6.77 -20.14 -12.04
N LYS A 40 -6.11 -18.99 -12.26
CA LYS A 40 -4.78 -18.88 -12.87
C LYS A 40 -3.76 -18.39 -11.84
N VAL A 41 -3.23 -19.31 -11.04
CA VAL A 41 -2.33 -19.06 -9.89
C VAL A 41 -1.23 -18.02 -10.18
N TYR A 42 -0.50 -18.14 -11.29
CA TYR A 42 0.57 -17.20 -11.64
C TYR A 42 0.06 -15.79 -11.96
N LEU A 43 -1.07 -15.70 -12.67
CA LEU A 43 -1.67 -14.42 -13.03
C LEU A 43 -2.26 -13.73 -11.79
N TYR A 44 -2.91 -14.49 -10.91
CA TYR A 44 -3.36 -14.00 -9.61
C TYR A 44 -2.18 -13.49 -8.78
N SER A 45 -1.10 -14.27 -8.67
CA SER A 45 0.11 -13.88 -7.92
C SER A 45 0.69 -12.58 -8.46
N PHE A 46 0.79 -12.43 -9.78
CA PHE A 46 1.24 -11.19 -10.42
C PHE A 46 0.37 -10.00 -9.99
N PHE A 47 -0.95 -10.07 -10.16
CA PHE A 47 -1.84 -8.96 -9.78
C PHE A 47 -1.84 -8.69 -8.29
N PHE A 48 -1.73 -9.72 -7.44
CA PHE A 48 -1.64 -9.54 -6.01
C PHE A 48 -0.39 -8.75 -5.62
N TRP A 49 0.80 -9.15 -6.08
CA TRP A 49 2.03 -8.43 -5.75
C TRP A 49 2.09 -7.06 -6.41
N PHE A 50 1.58 -6.94 -7.64
CA PHE A 50 1.47 -5.66 -8.33
C PHE A 50 0.55 -4.71 -7.55
N MET A 51 -0.58 -5.18 -7.03
CA MET A 51 -1.46 -4.43 -6.14
C MET A 51 -0.71 -3.94 -4.90
N ILE A 52 0.05 -4.80 -4.21
CA ILE A 52 0.82 -4.47 -2.99
C ILE A 52 1.88 -3.39 -3.28
N VAL A 53 2.60 -3.50 -4.40
CA VAL A 53 3.62 -2.52 -4.79
C VAL A 53 2.99 -1.16 -5.10
N ASN A 54 1.91 -1.13 -5.85
CA ASN A 54 1.23 0.10 -6.25
C ASN A 54 0.65 0.86 -5.05
N ILE A 55 -0.02 0.16 -4.12
CA ILE A 55 -0.49 0.83 -2.89
C ILE A 55 0.66 1.24 -1.98
N GLY A 56 1.76 0.49 -1.96
CA GLY A 56 2.97 0.88 -1.24
C GLY A 56 3.54 2.20 -1.75
N GLN A 57 3.58 2.41 -3.07
CA GLN A 57 3.98 3.69 -3.65
C GLN A 57 3.06 4.82 -3.17
N VAL A 58 1.74 4.67 -3.30
CA VAL A 58 0.77 5.67 -2.83
C VAL A 58 0.95 5.96 -1.34
N TYR A 59 1.11 4.92 -0.52
CA TYR A 59 1.40 5.05 0.91
C TYR A 59 2.61 5.94 1.15
N SER A 60 3.73 5.64 0.47
CA SER A 60 4.98 6.36 0.68
C SER A 60 4.88 7.84 0.30
N TYR A 61 4.17 8.15 -0.77
CA TYR A 61 4.00 9.52 -1.23
C TYR A 61 3.09 10.33 -0.32
N ILE A 62 1.94 9.75 0.07
CA ILE A 62 0.99 10.47 0.93
C ILE A 62 1.55 10.67 2.33
N LEU A 63 2.13 9.64 2.95
CA LEU A 63 2.54 9.73 4.35
C LEU A 63 3.90 10.39 4.55
N TRP A 64 4.88 10.10 3.68
CA TRP A 64 6.24 10.63 3.86
C TRP A 64 6.49 11.89 3.05
N ARG A 65 5.95 11.98 1.83
CA ARG A 65 6.35 13.04 0.88
C ARG A 65 5.42 14.24 0.82
N THR A 66 4.19 14.15 1.34
CA THR A 66 3.23 15.27 1.27
C THR A 66 3.70 16.54 1.97
N PHE A 67 4.50 16.39 3.03
CA PHE A 67 5.02 17.51 3.82
C PHE A 67 6.51 17.77 3.56
N GLU A 68 7.12 17.09 2.58
CA GLU A 68 8.49 17.40 2.18
C GLU A 68 8.51 18.71 1.37
N THR A 69 9.57 19.50 1.56
CA THR A 69 9.77 20.77 0.84
C THR A 69 10.40 20.58 -0.54
N HIS A 70 10.65 19.34 -0.96
CA HIS A 70 11.25 18.99 -2.24
C HIS A 70 10.61 17.73 -2.83
N GLY A 71 10.76 17.55 -4.14
CA GLY A 71 10.29 16.37 -4.86
C GLY A 71 8.93 16.55 -5.52
N ASP A 72 8.39 15.47 -6.08
CA ASP A 72 7.25 15.55 -6.99
C ASP A 72 5.98 16.09 -6.31
N VAL A 73 5.77 15.75 -5.04
CA VAL A 73 4.59 16.24 -4.29
C VAL A 73 4.71 17.73 -3.99
N SER A 74 5.89 18.22 -3.61
CA SER A 74 6.07 19.65 -3.35
C SER A 74 5.91 20.46 -4.64
N ILE A 75 6.45 19.98 -5.77
CA ILE A 75 6.27 20.59 -7.09
C ILE A 75 4.78 20.64 -7.46
N PHE A 76 4.02 19.59 -7.18
CA PHE A 76 2.57 19.56 -7.41
C PHE A 76 1.83 20.59 -6.56
N LEU A 77 2.08 20.60 -5.24
CA LEU A 77 1.41 21.50 -4.29
C LEU A 77 1.74 22.97 -4.57
N GLU A 78 3.01 23.29 -4.83
CA GLU A 78 3.47 24.63 -5.21
C GLU A 78 2.91 25.05 -6.57
N GLY A 79 2.92 24.15 -7.56
CA GLY A 79 2.45 24.44 -8.91
C GLY A 79 0.94 24.67 -9.00
N LEU A 80 0.16 24.14 -8.06
CA LEU A 80 -1.27 24.41 -7.91
C LEU A 80 -1.60 25.43 -6.82
N ASN A 81 -0.60 25.89 -6.05
CA ASN A 81 -0.76 26.77 -4.90
C ASN A 81 -1.84 26.27 -3.90
N ILE A 82 -1.80 24.97 -3.58
CA ILE A 82 -2.74 24.34 -2.64
C ILE A 82 -2.02 23.89 -1.36
N SER A 83 -2.76 23.90 -0.26
CA SER A 83 -2.27 23.37 1.02
C SER A 83 -2.02 21.85 0.92
N PRO A 84 -0.93 21.31 1.52
CA PRO A 84 -0.64 19.87 1.55
C PRO A 84 -1.79 19.02 2.11
N TYR A 85 -2.62 19.59 2.99
CA TYR A 85 -3.77 18.89 3.57
C TYR A 85 -4.81 18.45 2.54
N TRP A 86 -4.92 19.16 1.40
CA TRP A 86 -5.82 18.77 0.31
C TRP A 86 -5.42 17.46 -0.37
N LEU A 87 -4.14 17.09 -0.32
CA LEU A 87 -3.65 15.81 -0.79
C LEU A 87 -3.64 14.77 0.36
N PHE A 88 -3.19 15.20 1.54
CA PHE A 88 -2.99 14.32 2.69
C PHE A 88 -4.29 13.67 3.18
N ILE A 89 -5.36 14.45 3.39
CA ILE A 89 -6.63 13.97 3.96
C ILE A 89 -7.32 12.93 3.06
N PRO A 90 -7.57 13.18 1.76
CA PRO A 90 -8.16 12.16 0.90
C PRO A 90 -7.21 10.99 0.69
N GLY A 91 -5.90 11.24 0.60
CA GLY A 91 -4.89 10.20 0.47
C GLY A 91 -4.88 9.23 1.64
N ILE A 92 -4.94 9.73 2.88
CA ILE A 92 -4.94 8.87 4.07
C ILE A 92 -6.23 8.05 4.17
N ILE A 93 -7.38 8.63 3.82
CA ILE A 93 -8.66 7.91 3.75
C ILE A 93 -8.55 6.75 2.75
N PHE A 94 -8.03 7.03 1.55
CA PHE A 94 -7.81 6.01 0.52
C PHE A 94 -6.87 4.90 1.00
N ILE A 95 -5.77 5.24 1.68
CA ILE A 95 -4.83 4.26 2.24
C ILE A 95 -5.50 3.39 3.30
N ILE A 96 -6.27 3.96 4.22
CA ILE A 96 -6.98 3.21 5.26
C ILE A 96 -7.92 2.18 4.63
N PHE A 97 -8.74 2.59 3.65
CA PHE A 97 -9.63 1.68 2.93
C PHE A 97 -8.85 0.60 2.17
N SER A 98 -7.74 0.97 1.55
CA SER A 98 -6.92 0.05 0.77
C SER A 98 -6.25 -1.02 1.64
N VAL A 99 -5.68 -0.61 2.77
CA VAL A 99 -5.10 -1.53 3.77
C VAL A 99 -6.19 -2.42 4.34
N TYR A 100 -7.35 -1.87 4.70
CA TYR A 100 -8.50 -2.67 5.16
C TYR A 100 -8.89 -3.74 4.13
N ASN A 101 -9.02 -3.37 2.86
CA ASN A 101 -9.36 -4.30 1.78
C ASN A 101 -8.30 -5.40 1.62
N ILE A 102 -7.01 -5.04 1.67
CA ILE A 102 -5.91 -6.02 1.57
C ILE A 102 -6.00 -7.04 2.70
N LEU A 103 -6.09 -6.56 3.94
CA LEU A 103 -6.06 -7.40 5.13
C LEU A 103 -7.31 -8.29 5.24
N LYS A 104 -8.49 -7.72 4.96
CA LYS A 104 -9.76 -8.44 5.15
C LYS A 104 -10.10 -9.37 3.99
N HIS A 105 -9.73 -9.01 2.75
CA HIS A 105 -10.19 -9.71 1.56
C HIS A 105 -9.03 -10.31 0.76
N GLN A 106 -8.04 -9.50 0.38
CA GLN A 106 -7.03 -9.93 -0.60
C GLN A 106 -6.06 -10.96 -0.05
N ILE A 107 -5.64 -10.85 1.22
CA ILE A 107 -4.76 -11.83 1.86
C ILE A 107 -5.45 -13.20 1.98
N LEU A 108 -6.73 -13.22 2.36
CA LEU A 108 -7.49 -14.48 2.45
C LEU A 108 -7.71 -15.10 1.06
N GLY A 109 -8.02 -14.27 0.07
CA GLY A 109 -8.07 -14.68 -1.33
C GLY A 109 -6.75 -15.26 -1.81
N ALA A 110 -5.61 -14.72 -1.35
CA ALA A 110 -4.29 -15.22 -1.68
C ALA A 110 -4.01 -16.56 -0.99
N TYR A 111 -4.36 -16.75 0.28
CA TYR A 111 -4.23 -18.04 0.95
C TYR A 111 -4.98 -19.14 0.21
N LYS A 112 -6.23 -18.88 -0.18
CA LYS A 112 -7.05 -19.84 -0.93
C LYS A 112 -6.46 -20.10 -2.32
N THR A 113 -6.23 -19.06 -3.10
CA THR A 113 -5.83 -19.17 -4.51
C THR A 113 -4.44 -19.78 -4.67
N LEU A 114 -3.50 -19.41 -3.80
CA LEU A 114 -2.14 -19.94 -3.79
C LEU A 114 -2.03 -21.27 -3.01
N LYS A 115 -3.14 -21.80 -2.49
CA LYS A 115 -3.23 -23.03 -1.70
C LYS A 115 -2.27 -23.05 -0.49
N ILE A 116 -2.15 -21.91 0.19
CA ILE A 116 -1.32 -21.75 1.40
C ILE A 116 -2.16 -22.21 2.60
N SER A 117 -2.15 -23.51 2.88
CA SER A 117 -2.94 -24.11 3.97
C SER A 117 -2.20 -24.13 5.32
N HIS A 118 -0.87 -24.20 5.32
CA HIS A 118 -0.08 -24.31 6.54
C HIS A 118 0.03 -22.98 7.28
N ILE A 119 -0.21 -22.97 8.60
CA ILE A 119 -0.20 -21.76 9.44
C ILE A 119 1.11 -20.97 9.32
N TRP A 120 2.26 -21.65 9.34
CA TRP A 120 3.57 -21.01 9.18
C TRP A 120 3.74 -20.36 7.81
N SER A 121 3.29 -21.02 6.75
CA SER A 121 3.35 -20.46 5.38
C SER A 121 2.45 -19.23 5.25
N GLN A 122 1.25 -19.24 5.86
CA GLN A 122 0.38 -18.08 5.92
C GLN A 122 1.02 -16.93 6.71
N ALA A 123 1.62 -17.23 7.87
CA ALA A 123 2.31 -16.24 8.70
C ALA A 123 3.51 -15.61 7.98
N ILE A 124 4.34 -16.40 7.29
CA ILE A 124 5.46 -15.91 6.48
C ILE A 124 4.95 -15.05 5.32
N PHE A 125 3.88 -15.48 4.63
CA PHE A 125 3.28 -14.70 3.55
C PHE A 125 2.76 -13.35 4.05
N LEU A 126 2.02 -13.34 5.16
CA LEU A 126 1.57 -12.11 5.83
C LEU A 126 2.74 -11.21 6.21
N PHE A 127 3.80 -11.79 6.78
CA PHE A 127 5.00 -11.06 7.13
C PHE A 127 5.62 -10.36 5.92
N PHE A 128 5.74 -11.03 4.76
CA PHE A 128 6.24 -10.41 3.53
C PHE A 128 5.35 -9.26 3.04
N VAL A 129 4.03 -9.42 3.06
CA VAL A 129 3.10 -8.35 2.69
C VAL A 129 3.29 -7.12 3.59
N ILE A 130 3.33 -7.34 4.90
CA ILE A 130 3.53 -6.28 5.90
C ILE A 130 4.93 -5.65 5.77
N LEU A 131 5.96 -6.45 5.52
CA LEU A 131 7.33 -5.98 5.35
C LEU A 131 7.46 -5.11 4.09
N ILE A 132 6.79 -5.45 2.99
CA ILE A 132 6.79 -4.61 1.78
C ILE A 132 6.04 -3.30 2.06
N LEU A 133 4.82 -3.37 2.59
CA LEU A 133 3.97 -2.19 2.81
C LEU A 133 4.56 -1.23 3.86
N PHE A 134 4.92 -1.73 5.03
CA PHE A 134 5.33 -0.89 6.15
C PHE A 134 6.85 -0.87 6.35
N GLY A 135 7.55 -1.92 5.95
CA GLY A 135 9.01 -2.00 6.03
C GLY A 135 9.68 -1.17 4.93
N TYR A 136 9.39 -1.50 3.67
CA TYR A 136 9.96 -0.81 2.52
C TYR A 136 9.27 0.53 2.25
N TYR A 137 7.98 0.51 1.92
CA TYR A 137 7.23 1.73 1.58
C TYR A 137 6.85 2.56 2.80
N GLY A 138 6.70 1.91 3.96
CA GLY A 138 6.45 2.58 5.23
C GLY A 138 7.68 3.20 5.87
N GLY A 139 8.81 3.23 5.17
CA GLY A 139 9.96 4.02 5.59
C GLY A 139 10.79 3.40 6.72
N LEU A 140 10.48 2.20 7.21
CA LEU A 140 11.31 1.51 8.21
C LEU A 140 12.76 1.36 7.70
N LEU A 141 12.94 0.79 6.50
CA LEU A 141 14.26 0.59 5.91
C LEU A 141 14.96 1.92 5.63
N TYR A 142 14.22 2.90 5.08
CA TYR A 142 14.76 4.25 4.86
C TYR A 142 15.26 4.89 6.16
N ASN A 143 14.48 4.82 7.23
CA ASN A 143 14.82 5.41 8.52
C ASN A 143 16.00 4.71 9.19
N ILE A 144 16.13 3.38 9.06
CA ILE A 144 17.30 2.62 9.51
C ILE A 144 18.56 3.10 8.78
N LEU A 145 18.51 3.13 7.45
CA LEU A 145 19.66 3.50 6.61
C LEU A 145 20.12 4.95 6.85
N ASN A 146 19.18 5.85 7.12
CA ASN A 146 19.47 7.27 7.39
C ASN A 146 19.65 7.58 8.89
N LYS A 147 19.73 6.57 9.77
CA LYS A 147 19.91 6.72 11.23
C LYS A 147 18.83 7.60 11.90
N LYS A 148 17.63 7.64 11.32
CA LYS A 148 16.46 8.39 11.79
C LYS A 148 15.62 7.56 12.78
N TYR A 149 16.25 7.10 13.86
CA TYR A 149 15.68 6.08 14.76
C TYR A 149 14.36 6.48 15.43
N PHE A 150 14.14 7.77 15.69
CA PHE A 150 12.88 8.26 16.27
C PHE A 150 11.66 7.91 15.41
N TYR A 151 11.80 7.94 14.08
CA TYR A 151 10.72 7.65 13.14
C TYR A 151 10.49 6.15 12.94
N LEU A 152 11.26 5.26 13.58
CA LEU A 152 11.06 3.81 13.50
C LEU A 152 9.87 3.34 14.33
N ILE A 153 9.47 4.09 15.36
CA ILE A 153 8.41 3.69 16.28
C ILE A 153 7.11 3.45 15.50
N TYR A 154 6.74 4.39 14.62
CA TYR A 154 5.49 4.32 13.86
C TYR A 154 5.38 3.08 12.93
N PRO A 155 6.29 2.85 11.96
CA PRO A 155 6.19 1.68 11.10
C PRO A 155 6.35 0.38 11.89
N THR A 156 7.14 0.35 12.96
CA THR A 156 7.29 -0.85 13.81
C THR A 156 5.99 -1.20 14.52
N LEU A 157 5.30 -0.21 15.11
CA LEU A 157 4.01 -0.42 15.75
C LEU A 157 2.95 -0.88 14.76
N LEU A 158 2.90 -0.31 13.55
CA LEU A 158 1.99 -0.78 12.50
C LEU A 158 2.28 -2.23 12.11
N ILE A 159 3.55 -2.60 11.90
CA ILE A 159 3.95 -3.98 11.58
C ILE A 159 3.44 -4.94 12.66
N ILE A 160 3.71 -4.64 13.94
CA ILE A 160 3.29 -5.48 15.06
C ILE A 160 1.76 -5.56 15.13
N LEU A 161 1.07 -4.43 15.09
CA LEU A 161 -0.38 -4.36 15.19
C LEU A 161 -1.05 -5.14 14.07
N PHE A 162 -0.66 -4.92 12.81
CA PHE A 162 -1.28 -5.61 11.67
C PHE A 162 -0.95 -7.09 11.65
N TYR A 163 0.27 -7.47 12.04
CA TYR A 163 0.65 -8.88 12.15
C TYR A 163 -0.19 -9.59 13.20
N LEU A 164 -0.39 -8.97 14.37
CA LEU A 164 -1.21 -9.54 15.44
C LEU A 164 -2.70 -9.60 15.08
N ILE A 165 -3.25 -8.57 14.43
CA ILE A 165 -4.68 -8.53 14.02
C ILE A 165 -4.96 -9.55 12.92
N CYS A 166 -4.04 -9.71 11.96
CA CYS A 166 -4.23 -10.58 10.80
C CYS A 166 -3.56 -11.93 10.93
N PHE A 167 -3.03 -12.24 12.13
CA PHE A 167 -2.36 -13.50 12.37
C PHE A 167 -3.31 -14.65 12.03
N PRO A 168 -2.86 -15.67 11.27
CA PRO A 168 -3.84 -16.57 10.68
C PRO A 168 -4.58 -17.43 11.70
N LYS A 169 -4.06 -17.61 12.93
CA LYS A 169 -4.75 -18.31 14.03
C LYS A 169 -5.97 -17.55 14.58
N ASN A 170 -6.15 -16.26 14.23
CA ASN A 170 -7.25 -15.47 14.75
C ASN A 170 -8.61 -16.00 14.30
N ARG A 171 -9.59 -15.98 15.21
CA ARG A 171 -10.93 -16.55 14.98
C ARG A 171 -11.61 -15.99 13.73
N TRP A 172 -11.50 -14.68 13.49
CA TRP A 172 -12.12 -14.03 12.34
C TRP A 172 -11.49 -14.47 11.01
N VAL A 173 -10.17 -14.73 10.99
CA VAL A 173 -9.46 -15.23 9.82
C VAL A 173 -9.91 -16.65 9.50
N GLN A 174 -9.93 -17.52 10.51
CA GLN A 174 -10.36 -18.91 10.36
C GLN A 174 -11.83 -19.02 9.92
N HIS A 175 -12.71 -18.24 10.55
CA HIS A 175 -14.13 -18.17 10.17
C HIS A 175 -14.31 -17.75 8.71
N LYS A 176 -13.60 -16.70 8.28
CA LYS A 176 -13.66 -16.23 6.90
C LYS A 176 -13.09 -17.23 5.90
N LEU A 177 -12.03 -17.95 6.24
CA LEU A 177 -11.48 -18.99 5.37
C LEU A 177 -12.48 -20.14 5.19
N HIS A 178 -13.17 -20.56 6.25
CA HIS A 178 -14.22 -21.59 6.16
C HIS A 178 -15.43 -21.12 5.35
N GLU A 179 -15.85 -19.85 5.44
CA GLU A 179 -16.93 -19.30 4.59
C GLU A 179 -16.57 -19.27 3.11
N MET A 180 -15.27 -19.28 2.78
CA MET A 180 -14.82 -19.21 1.40
C MET A 180 -14.81 -20.58 0.73
N ASP A 181 -14.86 -21.69 1.47
CA ASP A 181 -14.87 -23.06 0.93
C ASP A 181 -16.25 -23.48 0.41
#